data_AF-B5RND8-F1
#
_entry.id   AF-B5RND8-F1
#
_cell.length_a   1.000
_cell.length_b   1.000
_cell.length_c   1.000
_cell.angle_alpha   90.00
_cell.angle_beta   90.00
_cell.angle_gamma   90.00
#
_symmetry.space_group_name_H-M   'P 1'
#
loop_
_entity.id
_entity.type
_entity.pdbx_description
1 polymer ?
#
loop_
_entity_poly.entity_id
_entity_poly.type
_entity_poly.pdbx_seq_one_letter_code
_entity_poly.pdbx_strand_id
1 'polypeptide(L)'
;MKKIIILLALFIIILSMASCFLDDQIDYSKVQLDQALSNIISKYNHNKLKDLQKENVEEEEEQTTFEVIEGQKEQCMCISCWLWCSCPKPKCYITWMKIKAKEIVDQDKKVIAALKDKLRYSYSVSPIKYNNNYSNYVMPLILFESMDENIEVTSFNLTDHKNLDFNNKGVLGGWIQGIPKVEKSSEEGYKNVYPYGILNAISPNGGEELISAFKSLYKNGKWDFMKAEIKVKDKTNNQESTHNILLDGKLFNEFIKTVINKHKGTTTANTKFQVPINN
;
A
#
# COMPACT_ATOMS: atom_id res chain seq x y z
N MET A 1 -37.53 53.20 -0.61
CA MET A 1 -37.75 52.50 0.68
C MET A 1 -37.58 51.00 0.42
N LYS A 2 -36.40 50.42 0.73
CA LYS A 2 -36.13 49.41 1.79
C LYS A 2 -37.27 48.37 1.92
N LYS A 3 -37.06 47.06 1.77
CA LYS A 3 -36.26 46.13 2.62
C LYS A 3 -35.87 44.89 1.77
N ILE A 4 -34.60 44.50 1.64
CA ILE A 4 -33.79 43.58 2.47
C ILE A 4 -34.40 42.17 2.63
N ILE A 5 -33.82 41.18 1.95
CA ILE A 5 -33.71 39.77 2.40
C ILE A 5 -32.25 39.31 2.20
N ILE A 6 -31.48 39.51 3.26
CA ILE A 6 -30.45 38.65 3.87
C ILE A 6 -29.71 37.66 2.97
N LEU A 7 -28.45 38.02 2.65
CA LEU A 7 -27.35 37.09 2.34
C LEU A 7 -26.95 36.30 3.61
N LEU A 8 -27.00 34.97 3.54
CA LEU A 8 -26.39 34.00 4.45
C LEU A 8 -26.24 32.73 3.60
N ALA A 9 -25.08 32.17 3.28
CA ALA A 9 -23.78 32.19 3.92
C ALA A 9 -22.65 32.20 2.87
N LEU A 10 -21.93 33.31 2.77
CA LEU A 10 -20.55 33.36 2.32
C LEU A 10 -19.67 33.29 3.58
N PHE A 11 -19.51 32.09 4.11
CA PHE A 11 -18.57 31.79 5.18
C PHE A 11 -18.13 30.34 4.99
N ILE A 12 -17.00 30.16 4.29
CA ILE A 12 -15.95 29.11 4.40
C ILE A 12 -15.00 29.36 3.21
N ILE A 13 -14.50 30.59 3.09
CA ILE A 13 -13.25 30.89 2.39
C ILE A 13 -12.61 31.95 3.28
N ILE A 14 -11.87 31.50 4.28
CA ILE A 14 -10.72 32.11 5.00
C ILE A 14 -10.51 31.20 6.22
N LEU A 15 -9.99 30.00 5.97
CA LEU A 15 -9.25 29.20 6.95
C LEU A 15 -8.02 28.54 6.30
N SER A 16 -7.66 28.98 5.09
CA SER A 16 -6.43 28.60 4.38
C SER A 16 -5.29 29.63 4.58
N MET A 17 -5.38 30.49 5.61
CA MET A 17 -4.37 31.50 5.94
C MET A 17 -4.04 31.48 7.45
N ALA A 18 -3.89 30.29 8.03
CA ALA A 18 -3.40 30.10 9.40
C ALA A 18 -2.71 28.73 9.55
N SER A 19 -1.64 28.50 8.80
CA SER A 19 -0.64 27.46 9.13
C SER A 19 0.76 27.78 8.60
N CYS A 20 1.05 29.07 8.46
CA CYS A 20 2.41 29.61 8.54
C CYS A 20 2.41 30.55 9.74
N PHE A 21 3.38 30.42 10.64
CA PHE A 21 3.52 31.08 11.94
C PHE A 21 2.73 30.47 13.11
N LEU A 22 3.28 29.38 13.66
CA LEU A 22 3.47 29.22 15.10
C LEU A 22 4.81 28.50 15.30
N ASP A 23 5.85 29.30 15.49
CA ASP A 23 7.14 28.88 16.01
C ASP A 23 7.26 29.41 17.45
N ASP A 24 7.94 28.65 18.28
CA ASP A 24 8.38 28.88 19.66
C ASP A 24 7.35 29.07 20.79
N GLN A 25 7.09 27.95 21.50
CA GLN A 25 7.38 27.88 22.95
C GLN A 25 7.67 26.40 23.32
N ILE A 26 8.96 26.04 23.33
CA ILE A 26 9.42 24.76 23.85
C ILE A 26 9.52 24.84 25.37
N ASP A 27 8.63 24.08 26.00
CA ASP A 27 8.50 23.77 27.41
C ASP A 27 9.76 23.05 27.95
N TYR A 28 10.50 23.73 28.82
CA TYR A 28 11.76 23.26 29.41
C TYR A 28 11.57 22.21 30.55
N SER A 29 10.39 21.57 30.66
CA SER A 29 10.07 20.63 31.74
C SER A 29 10.08 19.13 31.36
N LYS A 30 10.16 18.79 30.07
CA LYS A 30 10.05 17.38 29.60
C LYS A 30 11.32 16.53 29.76
N VAL A 31 12.50 17.17 29.70
CA VAL A 31 13.80 16.46 29.70
C VAL A 31 14.13 15.86 31.07
N GLN A 32 13.70 16.48 32.18
CA GLN A 32 13.94 15.94 33.52
C GLN A 32 13.00 14.77 33.87
N LEU A 33 11.79 14.72 33.30
CA LEU A 33 10.82 13.66 33.55
C LEU A 33 11.22 12.35 32.83
N ASP A 34 11.71 12.43 31.58
CA ASP A 34 12.14 11.27 30.80
C ASP A 34 13.38 10.59 31.38
N GLN A 35 14.29 11.36 31.98
CA GLN A 35 15.48 10.83 32.64
C GLN A 35 15.14 10.08 33.93
N ALA A 36 14.16 10.55 34.71
CA ALA A 36 13.67 9.86 35.89
C ALA A 36 12.89 8.58 35.55
N LEU A 37 12.07 8.60 34.49
CA LEU A 37 11.28 7.43 34.05
C LEU A 37 12.19 6.31 33.51
N SER A 38 13.22 6.65 32.73
CA SER A 38 14.14 5.66 32.16
C SER A 38 14.93 4.88 33.22
N ASN A 39 15.29 5.53 34.34
CA ASN A 39 15.99 4.90 35.46
C ASN A 39 15.10 3.96 36.29
N ILE A 40 13.79 4.21 36.32
CA ILE A 40 12.82 3.32 36.98
C ILE A 40 12.54 2.09 36.10
N ILE A 41 12.38 2.29 34.79
CA ILE A 41 12.09 1.22 33.82
C ILE A 41 13.29 0.26 33.66
N SER A 42 14.52 0.79 33.63
CA SER A 42 15.74 -0.04 33.53
C SER A 42 15.94 -0.93 34.75
N LYS A 43 15.60 -0.44 35.95
CA LYS A 43 15.69 -1.20 37.21
C LYS A 43 14.63 -2.29 37.32
N TYR A 44 13.45 -2.11 36.71
CA TYR A 44 12.36 -3.11 36.72
C TYR A 44 12.56 -4.22 35.68
N ASN A 45 13.08 -3.87 34.49
CA ASN A 45 13.29 -4.83 33.40
C ASN A 45 14.44 -5.81 33.67
N HIS A 46 15.45 -5.43 34.47
CA HIS A 46 16.59 -6.31 34.72
C HIS A 46 16.25 -7.51 35.64
N ASN A 47 15.22 -7.36 36.49
CA ASN A 47 14.80 -8.40 37.44
C ASN A 47 13.76 -9.37 36.87
N LYS A 48 12.97 -8.96 35.86
CA LYS A 48 11.97 -9.84 35.23
C LYS A 48 12.55 -10.73 34.11
N LEU A 49 13.71 -10.35 33.54
CA LEU A 49 14.32 -11.07 32.43
C LEU A 49 15.04 -12.37 32.82
N LYS A 50 15.41 -12.55 34.10
CA LYS A 50 16.10 -13.76 34.57
C LYS A 50 15.18 -14.95 34.84
N ASP A 51 13.88 -14.69 35.08
CA ASP A 51 12.93 -15.74 35.46
C ASP A 51 12.10 -16.29 34.28
N LEU A 52 12.20 -15.70 33.09
CA LEU A 52 11.44 -16.12 31.89
C LEU A 52 12.27 -16.88 30.84
N GLN A 53 13.58 -17.06 31.05
CA GLN A 53 14.48 -17.72 30.09
C GLN A 53 14.50 -19.25 30.20
N LYS A 54 13.56 -19.90 30.89
CA LYS A 54 13.57 -21.35 31.09
C LYS A 54 12.46 -22.16 30.43
N GLU A 55 11.51 -21.53 29.77
CA GLU A 55 10.52 -22.22 28.93
C GLU A 55 10.19 -21.35 27.74
N ASN A 56 10.89 -21.56 26.62
CA ASN A 56 10.31 -21.34 25.30
C ASN A 56 10.96 -22.34 24.35
N VAL A 57 10.12 -23.27 23.90
CA VAL A 57 10.37 -24.15 22.76
C VAL A 57 10.64 -23.24 21.56
N GLU A 58 11.82 -23.37 20.94
CA GLU A 58 12.12 -22.75 19.66
C GLU A 58 11.12 -23.25 18.61
N GLU A 59 10.09 -22.46 18.31
CA GLU A 59 9.48 -22.51 16.99
C GLU A 59 10.50 -21.88 16.03
N GLU A 60 11.07 -22.69 15.14
CA GLU A 60 11.88 -22.19 14.02
C GLU A 60 11.06 -21.19 13.22
N GLU A 61 11.34 -19.89 13.41
CA GLU A 61 10.82 -18.82 12.55
C GLU A 61 11.40 -19.04 11.15
N GLU A 62 10.62 -19.70 10.28
CA GLU A 62 10.96 -19.82 8.87
C GLU A 62 11.06 -18.41 8.27
N GLN A 63 12.28 -17.90 8.12
CA GLN A 63 12.55 -16.55 7.66
C GLN A 63 12.13 -16.43 6.19
N THR A 64 11.04 -15.71 5.93
CA THR A 64 10.54 -15.50 4.57
C THR A 64 11.51 -14.58 3.82
N THR A 65 12.41 -15.15 3.01
CA THR A 65 13.35 -14.37 2.20
C THR A 65 12.72 -13.95 0.86
N PHE A 66 12.78 -12.66 0.54
CA PHE A 66 12.38 -12.12 -0.75
C PHE A 66 13.30 -10.98 -1.18
N GLU A 67 13.40 -10.78 -2.49
CA GLU A 67 14.14 -9.67 -3.06
C GLU A 67 13.21 -8.50 -3.37
N VAL A 68 13.71 -7.29 -3.13
CA VAL A 68 12.97 -6.04 -3.32
C VAL A 68 13.60 -5.25 -4.46
N ILE A 69 12.74 -4.66 -5.29
CA ILE A 69 13.10 -3.71 -6.34
C ILE A 69 12.43 -2.38 -5.99
N GLU A 70 13.18 -1.29 -6.12
CA GLU A 70 12.71 0.05 -5.87
C GLU A 70 13.02 0.92 -7.07
N GLY A 71 12.15 1.89 -7.35
CA GLY A 71 12.36 2.80 -8.46
C GLY A 71 11.58 4.09 -8.35
N GLN A 72 11.80 4.95 -9.33
CA GLN A 72 11.05 6.18 -9.51
C GLN A 72 10.38 6.17 -10.89
N LYS A 73 9.20 6.78 -10.97
CA LYS A 73 8.47 6.95 -12.22
C LYS A 73 8.01 8.38 -12.38
N GLU A 74 8.18 8.94 -13.58
CA GLU A 74 7.64 10.25 -13.93
C GLU A 74 6.11 10.15 -14.02
N GLN A 75 5.42 10.66 -13.00
CA GLN A 75 3.95 10.62 -12.88
C GLN A 75 3.50 11.75 -11.95
N CYS A 76 2.62 12.62 -12.44
CA CYS A 76 1.99 13.66 -11.62
C CYS A 76 0.71 13.13 -10.98
N MET A 77 0.48 13.50 -9.71
CA MET A 77 -0.71 13.11 -8.94
C MET A 77 -1.72 14.26 -8.75
N CYS A 78 -1.37 15.46 -9.18
CA CYS A 78 -2.15 16.66 -8.92
C CYS A 78 -3.21 16.88 -10.01
N ILE A 79 -4.48 16.96 -9.58
CA ILE A 79 -5.63 17.23 -10.46
C ILE A 79 -5.54 18.63 -11.09
N SER A 80 -5.04 19.63 -10.34
CA SER A 80 -4.93 21.00 -10.85
C SER A 80 -3.81 21.19 -11.88
N CYS A 81 -2.82 20.28 -11.94
CA CYS A 81 -1.86 20.22 -13.05
C CYS A 81 -2.53 19.90 -14.40
N TRP A 82 -3.72 19.29 -14.39
CA TRP A 82 -4.41 18.85 -15.60
C TRP A 82 -5.47 19.86 -16.07
N LEU A 83 -6.07 20.60 -15.13
CA LEU A 83 -7.15 21.54 -15.46
C LEU A 83 -6.63 22.98 -15.67
N TRP A 84 -6.02 23.66 -14.69
CA TRP A 84 -5.80 25.12 -14.78
C TRP A 84 -4.40 25.62 -14.40
N CYS A 85 -3.43 24.75 -14.16
CA CYS A 85 -2.07 25.18 -13.89
C CYS A 85 -1.17 24.83 -15.07
N SER A 86 -0.74 25.84 -15.83
CA SER A 86 0.51 25.78 -16.60
C SER A 86 1.65 25.57 -15.59
N CYS A 87 1.85 24.34 -15.12
CA CYS A 87 2.91 24.04 -14.17
C CYS A 87 4.25 24.31 -14.86
N PRO A 88 5.00 25.35 -14.43
CA PRO A 88 6.37 25.50 -14.89
C PRO A 88 7.10 24.27 -14.34
N LYS A 89 7.53 23.39 -15.24
CA LYS A 89 8.11 22.06 -14.95
C LYS A 89 9.02 22.11 -13.72
N PRO A 90 8.67 21.34 -12.69
CA PRO A 90 9.50 20.17 -12.42
C PRO A 90 8.76 18.92 -12.88
N LYS A 91 9.51 17.97 -13.43
CA LYS A 91 9.02 16.62 -13.68
C LYS A 91 8.53 16.05 -12.35
N CYS A 92 7.28 15.58 -12.30
CA CYS A 92 6.73 14.95 -11.11
C CYS A 92 7.22 13.51 -11.03
N TYR A 93 7.69 13.07 -9.88
CA TYR A 93 8.11 11.67 -9.68
C TYR A 93 7.40 11.05 -8.50
N ILE A 94 6.96 9.81 -8.71
CA ILE A 94 6.57 8.90 -7.63
C ILE A 94 7.70 7.93 -7.35
N THR A 95 7.95 7.63 -6.08
CA THR A 95 8.80 6.50 -5.66
C THR A 95 7.92 5.31 -5.33
N TRP A 96 8.32 4.13 -5.75
CA TRP A 96 7.62 2.87 -5.50
C TRP A 96 8.61 1.79 -5.09
N MET A 97 8.11 0.77 -4.41
CA MET A 97 8.87 -0.41 -4.03
C MET A 97 8.02 -1.65 -4.26
N LYS A 98 8.60 -2.74 -4.75
CA LYS A 98 7.91 -4.03 -4.91
C LYS A 98 8.81 -5.21 -4.63
N ILE A 99 8.24 -6.38 -4.40
CA ILE A 99 8.99 -7.64 -4.40
C ILE A 99 9.20 -8.15 -5.82
N LYS A 100 10.24 -8.97 -6.05
CA LYS A 100 10.34 -9.74 -7.30
C LYS A 100 9.10 -10.62 -7.49
N ALA A 101 8.62 -10.69 -8.73
CA ALA A 101 7.41 -11.42 -9.06
C ALA A 101 7.55 -12.93 -8.76
N LYS A 102 6.46 -13.51 -8.27
CA LYS A 102 6.31 -14.91 -7.86
C LYS A 102 5.36 -15.64 -8.80
N GLU A 103 5.53 -16.95 -8.88
CA GLU A 103 4.59 -17.82 -9.58
C GLU A 103 3.20 -17.76 -8.95
N ILE A 104 2.16 -17.82 -9.78
CA ILE A 104 0.78 -17.87 -9.32
C ILE A 104 0.41 -19.32 -9.03
N VAL A 105 -0.05 -19.58 -7.80
CA VAL A 105 -0.42 -20.92 -7.35
C VAL A 105 -1.92 -21.05 -7.10
N ASP A 106 -2.44 -22.27 -7.27
CA ASP A 106 -3.83 -22.64 -6.98
C ASP A 106 -4.05 -22.96 -5.50
N GLN A 107 -5.26 -23.43 -5.18
CA GLN A 107 -5.67 -23.80 -3.82
C GLN A 107 -4.91 -25.01 -3.26
N ASP A 108 -4.31 -25.84 -4.12
CA ASP A 108 -3.45 -26.97 -3.75
C ASP A 108 -1.97 -26.55 -3.62
N LYS A 109 -1.70 -25.23 -3.68
CA LYS A 109 -0.35 -24.62 -3.65
C LYS A 109 0.52 -25.05 -4.83
N LYS A 110 -0.08 -25.44 -5.96
CA LYS A 110 0.64 -25.80 -7.19
C LYS A 110 0.62 -24.64 -8.16
N VAL A 111 1.72 -24.45 -8.89
CA VAL A 111 1.79 -23.45 -9.96
C VAL A 111 0.73 -23.73 -11.01
N ILE A 112 -0.07 -22.74 -11.36
CA ILE A 112 -1.13 -22.87 -12.37
C ILE A 112 -0.48 -23.01 -13.74
N ALA A 113 -0.53 -24.22 -14.31
CA ALA A 113 0.14 -24.53 -15.57
C ALA A 113 -0.24 -23.60 -16.73
N ALA A 114 -1.49 -23.14 -16.78
CA ALA A 114 -1.97 -22.21 -17.81
C ALA A 114 -1.34 -20.80 -17.72
N LEU A 115 -0.87 -20.40 -16.54
CA LEU A 115 -0.29 -19.08 -16.26
C LEU A 115 1.24 -19.12 -16.15
N LYS A 116 1.81 -20.32 -15.97
CA LYS A 116 3.25 -20.54 -15.89
C LYS A 116 3.96 -19.92 -17.10
N ASP A 117 5.06 -19.21 -16.84
CA ASP A 117 5.89 -18.52 -17.83
C ASP A 117 5.15 -17.42 -18.64
N LYS A 118 3.90 -17.10 -18.25
CA LYS A 118 3.07 -16.08 -18.90
C LYS A 118 2.68 -14.95 -17.96
N LEU A 119 2.35 -15.29 -16.72
CA LEU A 119 1.83 -14.34 -15.73
C LEU A 119 2.36 -14.68 -14.34
N ARG A 120 2.87 -13.66 -13.66
CA ARG A 120 3.33 -13.73 -12.27
C ARG A 120 2.64 -12.66 -11.44
N TYR A 121 2.80 -12.71 -10.12
CA TYR A 121 2.29 -11.66 -9.23
C TYR A 121 3.38 -11.09 -8.33
N SER A 122 3.21 -9.84 -7.89
CA SER A 122 4.04 -9.23 -6.85
C SER A 122 3.22 -8.31 -5.95
N TYR A 123 3.77 -8.03 -4.78
CA TYR A 123 3.31 -6.95 -3.92
C TYR A 123 4.13 -5.69 -4.15
N SER A 124 3.46 -4.55 -4.16
CA SER A 124 4.06 -3.23 -4.32
C SER A 124 3.49 -2.25 -3.32
N VAL A 125 4.25 -1.20 -2.99
CA VAL A 125 3.76 -0.02 -2.30
C VAL A 125 4.06 1.18 -3.18
N SER A 126 3.01 1.93 -3.51
CA SER A 126 3.11 3.11 -4.36
C SER A 126 1.92 4.04 -4.13
N PRO A 127 2.12 5.36 -4.17
CA PRO A 127 3.40 6.07 -4.15
C PRO A 127 3.94 6.18 -2.72
N ILE A 128 5.20 5.80 -2.49
CA ILE A 128 5.89 5.99 -1.19
C ILE A 128 6.23 7.48 -1.00
N LYS A 129 6.75 8.10 -2.05
CA LYS A 129 7.07 9.52 -2.10
C LYS A 129 6.50 10.15 -3.36
N TYR A 130 6.15 11.43 -3.27
CA TYR A 130 5.84 12.31 -4.39
C TYR A 130 6.78 13.52 -4.33
N ASN A 131 7.61 13.71 -5.36
CA ASN A 131 8.66 14.74 -5.40
C ASN A 131 9.50 14.78 -4.11
N ASN A 132 9.99 13.62 -3.70
CA ASN A 132 10.81 13.38 -2.49
C ASN A 132 10.11 13.54 -1.12
N ASN A 133 8.88 14.05 -1.08
CA ASN A 133 8.08 14.08 0.15
C ASN A 133 7.31 12.78 0.32
N TYR A 134 7.19 12.28 1.57
CA TYR A 134 6.36 11.12 1.84
C TYR A 134 4.90 11.39 1.46
N SER A 135 4.28 10.43 0.78
CA SER A 135 2.96 10.63 0.19
C SER A 135 1.86 10.27 1.18
N ASN A 136 0.86 11.14 1.32
CA ASN A 136 -0.38 10.82 2.03
C ASN A 136 -1.18 9.71 1.30
N TYR A 137 -0.88 9.45 0.02
CA TYR A 137 -1.54 8.45 -0.82
C TYR A 137 -0.82 7.10 -0.86
N VAL A 138 0.21 6.90 -0.01
CA VAL A 138 0.90 5.62 0.09
C VAL A 138 -0.11 4.50 0.31
N MET A 139 -0.05 3.44 -0.49
CA MET A 139 -0.92 2.28 -0.35
C MET A 139 -0.24 1.01 -0.90
N PRO A 140 -0.57 -0.16 -0.37
CA PRO A 140 -0.21 -1.44 -0.97
C PRO A 140 -1.02 -1.71 -2.24
N LEU A 141 -0.36 -2.36 -3.20
CA LEU A 141 -0.90 -2.83 -4.46
C LEU A 141 -0.53 -4.29 -4.68
N ILE A 142 -1.42 -5.04 -5.34
CA ILE A 142 -1.15 -6.35 -5.91
C ILE A 142 -0.95 -6.16 -7.40
N LEU A 143 0.21 -6.55 -7.91
CA LEU A 143 0.55 -6.43 -9.32
C LEU A 143 0.47 -7.80 -9.97
N PHE A 144 -0.16 -7.88 -11.14
CA PHE A 144 -0.01 -9.02 -12.03
C PHE A 144 0.90 -8.63 -13.18
N GLU A 145 2.01 -9.33 -13.33
CA GLU A 145 3.10 -9.00 -14.24
C GLU A 145 3.13 -10.02 -15.37
N SER A 146 2.76 -9.57 -16.56
CA SER A 146 2.72 -10.42 -17.75
C SER A 146 4.07 -10.49 -18.42
N MET A 147 4.49 -11.70 -18.77
CA MET A 147 5.66 -12.02 -19.58
C MET A 147 5.32 -12.12 -21.08
N ASP A 148 4.03 -12.16 -21.40
CA ASP A 148 3.47 -12.21 -22.76
C ASP A 148 2.60 -10.97 -23.02
N GLU A 149 2.79 -10.30 -24.15
CA GLU A 149 2.02 -9.10 -24.50
C GLU A 149 0.54 -9.37 -24.78
N ASN A 150 0.19 -10.62 -25.09
CA ASN A 150 -1.18 -11.06 -25.37
C ASN A 150 -1.98 -11.40 -24.12
N ILE A 151 -1.33 -11.50 -22.97
CA ILE A 151 -1.97 -11.83 -21.70
C ILE A 151 -2.37 -10.56 -20.96
N GLU A 152 -3.64 -10.48 -20.60
CA GLU A 152 -4.24 -9.37 -19.85
C GLU A 152 -5.01 -9.87 -18.64
N VAL A 153 -4.80 -9.25 -17.48
CA VAL A 153 -5.66 -9.46 -16.31
C VAL A 153 -6.79 -8.44 -16.36
N THR A 154 -8.02 -8.92 -16.49
CA THR A 154 -9.21 -8.09 -16.68
C THR A 154 -9.94 -7.82 -15.38
N SER A 155 -9.84 -8.73 -14.40
CA SER A 155 -10.39 -8.52 -13.06
C SER A 155 -9.63 -9.26 -11.97
N PHE A 156 -9.72 -8.74 -10.75
CA PHE A 156 -9.20 -9.36 -9.53
C PHE A 156 -10.19 -9.15 -8.39
N ASN A 157 -10.46 -10.21 -7.61
CA ASN A 157 -11.35 -10.18 -6.47
C ASN A 157 -10.78 -11.04 -5.33
N LEU A 158 -11.00 -10.62 -4.08
CA LEU A 158 -10.75 -11.45 -2.90
C LEU A 158 -12.00 -12.27 -2.59
N THR A 159 -11.89 -13.60 -2.52
CA THR A 159 -13.08 -14.46 -2.42
C THR A 159 -13.80 -14.34 -1.08
N ASP A 160 -13.03 -14.11 -0.01
CA ASP A 160 -13.55 -13.97 1.36
C ASP A 160 -13.80 -12.49 1.76
N HIS A 161 -13.50 -11.53 0.86
CA HIS A 161 -13.68 -10.09 1.07
C HIS A 161 -14.41 -9.42 -0.11
N LYS A 162 -15.57 -9.97 -0.48
CA LYS A 162 -16.34 -9.57 -1.69
C LYS A 162 -16.83 -8.12 -1.70
N ASN A 163 -16.83 -7.46 -0.54
CA ASN A 163 -17.19 -6.04 -0.42
C ASN A 163 -16.08 -5.09 -0.88
N LEU A 164 -14.86 -5.61 -1.12
CA LEU A 164 -13.73 -4.82 -1.59
C LEU A 164 -13.68 -4.86 -3.12
N ASP A 165 -13.83 -3.69 -3.75
CA ASP A 165 -13.78 -3.55 -5.21
C ASP A 165 -12.40 -3.07 -5.67
N PHE A 166 -11.62 -3.97 -6.25
CA PHE A 166 -10.31 -3.69 -6.84
C PHE A 166 -10.38 -3.33 -8.33
N ASN A 167 -11.56 -3.48 -8.95
CA ASN A 167 -11.77 -3.33 -10.39
C ASN A 167 -12.19 -1.90 -10.75
N ASN A 168 -12.72 -1.13 -9.79
CA ASN A 168 -12.88 0.30 -9.94
C ASN A 168 -11.52 1.03 -9.87
N LYS A 169 -11.00 1.37 -11.05
CA LYS A 169 -9.73 2.11 -11.21
C LYS A 169 -9.89 3.63 -11.31
N GLY A 170 -11.14 4.11 -11.34
CA GLY A 170 -11.47 5.50 -11.60
C GLY A 170 -11.53 6.36 -10.34
N VAL A 171 -11.37 7.66 -10.52
CA VAL A 171 -11.52 8.70 -9.50
C VAL A 171 -12.66 9.63 -9.90
N LEU A 172 -13.36 10.21 -8.92
CA LEU A 172 -14.49 11.13 -9.12
C LEU A 172 -15.62 10.54 -9.99
N GLY A 173 -15.92 9.25 -9.87
CA GLY A 173 -16.94 8.59 -10.71
C GLY A 173 -16.44 8.20 -12.11
N GLY A 174 -15.12 8.05 -12.28
CA GLY A 174 -14.51 7.57 -13.53
C GLY A 174 -13.96 8.66 -14.44
N TRP A 175 -14.06 9.93 -14.05
CA TRP A 175 -13.62 11.08 -14.84
C TRP A 175 -12.09 11.20 -14.93
N ILE A 176 -11.38 10.67 -13.94
CA ILE A 176 -9.92 10.66 -13.89
C ILE A 176 -9.45 9.23 -13.64
N GLN A 177 -8.43 8.78 -14.37
CA GLN A 177 -7.79 7.50 -14.11
C GLN A 177 -6.97 7.61 -12.81
N GLY A 178 -7.30 6.80 -11.80
CA GLY A 178 -6.57 6.73 -10.55
C GLY A 178 -5.39 5.76 -10.65
N ILE A 179 -5.67 4.50 -10.33
CA ILE A 179 -4.71 3.40 -10.54
C ILE A 179 -4.69 3.06 -12.03
N PRO A 180 -3.53 3.00 -12.73
CA PRO A 180 -3.49 2.65 -14.14
C PRO A 180 -4.16 1.30 -14.43
N LYS A 181 -4.83 1.15 -15.58
CA LYS A 181 -5.37 -0.16 -16.00
C LYS A 181 -4.26 -1.13 -16.37
N VAL A 182 -3.23 -0.62 -17.04
CA VAL A 182 -2.05 -1.35 -17.48
C VAL A 182 -0.87 -0.39 -17.56
N GLU A 183 0.32 -0.89 -17.25
CA GLU A 183 1.59 -0.19 -17.41
C GLU A 183 2.57 -1.07 -18.17
N LYS A 184 3.52 -0.47 -18.90
CA LYS A 184 4.65 -1.24 -19.45
C LYS A 184 5.63 -1.57 -18.34
N SER A 185 6.08 -2.82 -18.29
CA SER A 185 7.12 -3.22 -17.34
C SER A 185 8.45 -2.62 -17.75
N SER A 186 9.24 -2.19 -16.77
CA SER A 186 10.64 -1.81 -16.94
C SER A 186 11.61 -2.97 -16.70
N GLU A 187 11.12 -4.13 -16.25
CA GLU A 187 11.94 -5.30 -15.98
C GLU A 187 12.07 -6.19 -17.22
N GLU A 188 13.28 -6.67 -17.46
CA GLU A 188 13.57 -7.62 -18.52
C GLU A 188 12.73 -8.90 -18.37
N GLY A 189 12.23 -9.42 -19.48
CA GLY A 189 11.34 -10.59 -19.51
C GLY A 189 9.87 -10.29 -19.22
N TYR A 190 9.53 -9.12 -18.67
CA TYR A 190 8.15 -8.70 -18.43
C TYR A 190 7.71 -7.65 -19.46
N LYS A 191 6.42 -7.67 -19.82
CA LYS A 191 5.83 -6.83 -20.88
C LYS A 191 4.88 -5.80 -20.29
N ASN A 192 3.89 -6.26 -19.54
CA ASN A 192 2.81 -5.44 -19.00
C ASN A 192 2.63 -5.71 -17.50
N VAL A 193 2.18 -4.70 -16.77
CA VAL A 193 1.83 -4.78 -15.35
C VAL A 193 0.39 -4.32 -15.17
N TYR A 194 -0.40 -5.09 -14.43
CA TYR A 194 -1.79 -4.83 -14.11
C TYR A 194 -1.93 -4.58 -12.60
N PRO A 195 -1.93 -3.31 -12.14
CA PRO A 195 -1.96 -2.98 -10.72
C PRO A 195 -3.39 -3.01 -10.14
N TYR A 196 -3.54 -3.62 -8.97
CA TYR A 196 -4.79 -3.70 -8.20
C TYR A 196 -4.61 -3.18 -6.78
N GLY A 197 -5.50 -2.29 -6.38
CA GLY A 197 -5.54 -1.66 -5.06
C GLY A 197 -6.84 -0.91 -4.89
N ILE A 198 -7.08 -0.40 -3.69
CA ILE A 198 -8.29 0.35 -3.34
C ILE A 198 -7.89 1.81 -3.17
N LEU A 199 -8.35 2.65 -4.10
CA LEU A 199 -7.97 4.05 -4.14
C LEU A 199 -9.03 4.94 -3.49
N ASN A 200 -8.71 5.46 -2.31
CA ASN A 200 -9.51 6.50 -1.64
C ASN A 200 -8.98 7.89 -2.00
N ALA A 201 -9.32 8.38 -3.21
CA ALA A 201 -8.70 9.59 -3.76
C ALA A 201 -9.01 10.89 -2.99
N ILE A 202 -10.20 11.00 -2.39
CA ILE A 202 -10.63 12.19 -1.64
C ILE A 202 -10.05 12.17 -0.21
N SER A 203 -10.01 11.00 0.41
CA SER A 203 -9.53 10.81 1.78
C SER A 203 -8.62 9.58 1.82
N PRO A 204 -7.33 9.73 1.46
CA PRO A 204 -6.44 8.59 1.37
C PRO A 204 -6.22 7.96 2.74
N ASN A 205 -6.32 6.65 2.80
CA ASN A 205 -6.39 5.90 4.05
C ASN A 205 -5.31 4.82 4.14
N GLY A 206 -4.20 4.97 3.43
CA GLY A 206 -3.10 4.02 3.54
C GLY A 206 -3.36 2.63 2.94
N GLY A 207 -4.50 2.42 2.25
CA GLY A 207 -4.96 1.09 1.87
C GLY A 207 -5.35 0.21 3.07
N GLU A 208 -5.91 0.84 4.11
CA GLU A 208 -6.42 0.22 5.34
C GLU A 208 -7.30 -1.01 5.06
N GLU A 209 -8.11 -1.01 4.00
CA GLU A 209 -8.98 -2.12 3.64
C GLU A 209 -8.18 -3.36 3.25
N LEU A 210 -7.17 -3.21 2.39
CA LEU A 210 -6.33 -4.33 1.96
C LEU A 210 -5.45 -4.82 3.12
N ILE A 211 -4.88 -3.90 3.90
CA ILE A 211 -4.10 -4.23 5.09
C ILE A 211 -4.95 -5.02 6.09
N SER A 212 -6.19 -4.60 6.34
CA SER A 212 -7.11 -5.27 7.24
C SER A 212 -7.52 -6.65 6.73
N ALA A 213 -7.73 -6.80 5.42
CA ALA A 213 -7.98 -8.10 4.81
C ALA A 213 -6.81 -9.06 5.05
N PHE A 214 -5.57 -8.64 4.79
CA PHE A 214 -4.38 -9.45 5.09
C PHE A 214 -4.21 -9.72 6.58
N LYS A 215 -4.44 -8.73 7.45
CA LYS A 215 -4.37 -8.91 8.91
C LYS A 215 -5.29 -10.05 9.39
N SER A 216 -6.47 -10.20 8.78
CA SER A 216 -7.44 -11.22 9.16
C SER A 216 -6.99 -12.67 8.90
N LEU A 217 -5.92 -12.86 8.11
CA LEU A 217 -5.31 -14.16 7.83
C LEU A 217 -4.41 -14.65 8.98
N TYR A 218 -4.02 -13.77 9.89
CA TYR A 218 -3.18 -14.13 11.01
C TYR A 218 -4.04 -14.58 12.19
N LYS A 219 -3.97 -15.88 12.52
CA LYS A 219 -4.75 -16.50 13.60
C LYS A 219 -3.87 -17.47 14.38
N ASN A 220 -3.91 -17.39 15.70
CA ASN A 220 -3.22 -18.32 16.61
C ASN A 220 -1.74 -18.53 16.26
N GLY A 221 -1.00 -17.44 16.01
CA GLY A 221 0.42 -17.51 15.69
C GLY A 221 0.75 -17.79 14.22
N LYS A 222 -0.25 -18.14 13.39
CA LYS A 222 -0.03 -18.67 12.03
C LYS A 222 -0.67 -17.79 10.96
N TRP A 223 -0.03 -17.77 9.80
CA TRP A 223 -0.51 -17.08 8.60
C TRP A 223 -1.22 -18.05 7.66
N ASP A 224 -2.45 -17.72 7.29
CA ASP A 224 -3.16 -18.34 6.18
C ASP A 224 -2.87 -17.61 4.85
N PHE A 225 -3.18 -18.29 3.74
CA PHE A 225 -3.16 -17.68 2.41
C PHE A 225 -4.44 -16.89 2.15
N MET A 226 -4.30 -15.72 1.52
CA MET A 226 -5.43 -14.96 0.99
C MET A 226 -5.94 -15.63 -0.29
N LYS A 227 -7.20 -16.06 -0.27
CA LYS A 227 -7.86 -16.62 -1.45
C LYS A 227 -8.39 -15.52 -2.35
N ALA A 228 -8.11 -15.64 -3.64
CA ALA A 228 -8.52 -14.67 -4.64
C ALA A 228 -8.91 -15.33 -5.95
N GLU A 229 -9.57 -14.55 -6.79
CA GLU A 229 -9.95 -14.91 -8.16
C GLU A 229 -9.38 -13.86 -9.12
N ILE A 230 -8.77 -14.31 -10.21
CA ILE A 230 -8.41 -13.45 -11.35
C ILE A 230 -9.11 -13.92 -12.62
N LYS A 231 -9.43 -12.97 -13.48
CA LYS A 231 -9.79 -13.25 -14.87
C LYS A 231 -8.65 -12.85 -15.78
N VAL A 232 -8.25 -13.78 -16.65
CA VAL A 232 -7.12 -13.63 -17.55
C VAL A 232 -7.62 -13.84 -18.98
N LYS A 233 -7.41 -12.82 -19.80
CA LYS A 233 -7.73 -12.80 -21.22
C LYS A 233 -6.48 -13.06 -22.04
N ASP A 234 -6.56 -14.04 -22.92
CA ASP A 234 -5.61 -14.29 -23.99
C ASP A 234 -6.10 -13.58 -25.26
N LYS A 235 -5.35 -12.59 -25.73
CA LYS A 235 -5.70 -11.78 -26.91
C LYS A 235 -5.50 -12.51 -28.22
N THR A 236 -4.69 -13.57 -28.27
CA THR A 236 -4.42 -14.32 -29.49
C THR A 236 -5.66 -15.09 -29.95
N ASN A 237 -6.41 -15.65 -29.00
CA ASN A 237 -7.65 -16.40 -29.28
C ASN A 237 -8.92 -15.73 -28.72
N ASN A 238 -8.78 -14.56 -28.09
CA ASN A 238 -9.85 -13.79 -27.45
C ASN A 238 -10.64 -14.60 -26.39
N GLN A 239 -10.00 -15.59 -25.76
CA GLN A 239 -10.58 -16.37 -24.67
C GLN A 239 -10.28 -15.71 -23.32
N GLU A 240 -11.25 -15.76 -22.41
CA GLU A 240 -11.09 -15.33 -21.03
C GLU A 240 -11.30 -16.53 -20.11
N SER A 241 -10.39 -16.69 -19.14
CA SER A 241 -10.41 -17.78 -18.18
C SER A 241 -10.33 -17.24 -16.76
N THR A 242 -11.02 -17.93 -15.84
CA THR A 242 -11.05 -17.58 -14.43
C THR A 242 -10.15 -18.53 -13.65
N HIS A 243 -9.31 -17.99 -12.77
CA HIS A 243 -8.40 -18.76 -11.93
C HIS A 243 -8.58 -18.39 -10.46
N ASN A 244 -8.75 -19.41 -9.62
CA ASN A 244 -8.64 -19.28 -8.17
C ASN A 244 -7.18 -19.38 -7.77
N ILE A 245 -6.69 -18.38 -7.02
CA ILE A 245 -5.28 -18.24 -6.67
C ILE A 245 -5.10 -18.05 -5.17
N LEU A 246 -3.89 -18.34 -4.69
CA LEU A 246 -3.47 -18.02 -3.33
C LEU A 246 -2.41 -16.91 -3.33
N LEU A 247 -2.59 -15.96 -2.42
CA LEU A 247 -1.67 -14.87 -2.14
C LEU A 247 -1.07 -15.07 -0.75
N ASP A 248 0.25 -14.98 -0.63
CA ASP A 248 0.97 -15.26 0.62
C ASP A 248 0.86 -14.08 1.62
N GLY A 249 0.09 -14.30 2.69
CA GLY A 249 -0.14 -13.30 3.73
C GLY A 249 1.08 -12.99 4.60
N LYS A 250 1.92 -14.00 4.89
CA LYS A 250 3.17 -13.81 5.64
C LYS A 250 4.13 -12.95 4.82
N LEU A 251 4.30 -13.28 3.54
CA LEU A 251 5.13 -12.51 2.61
C LEU A 251 4.64 -11.06 2.48
N PHE A 252 3.32 -10.83 2.37
CA PHE A 252 2.77 -9.48 2.36
C PHE A 252 3.16 -8.71 3.62
N ASN A 253 2.98 -9.31 4.81
CA ASN A 253 3.32 -8.68 6.08
C ASN A 253 4.80 -8.29 6.16
N GLU A 254 5.70 -9.22 5.83
CA GLU A 254 7.14 -8.98 5.88
C GLU A 254 7.59 -7.95 4.83
N PHE A 255 6.93 -7.90 3.68
CA PHE A 255 7.14 -6.85 2.70
C PHE A 255 6.73 -5.47 3.24
N ILE A 256 5.56 -5.33 3.87
CA ILE A 256 5.14 -4.06 4.46
C ILE A 256 6.08 -3.62 5.60
N LYS A 257 6.54 -4.54 6.45
CA LYS A 257 7.61 -4.26 7.45
C LYS A 257 8.86 -3.71 6.77
N THR A 258 9.30 -4.33 5.69
CA THR A 258 10.48 -3.90 4.93
C THR A 258 10.32 -2.50 4.37
N VAL A 259 9.16 -2.19 3.78
CA VAL A 259 8.85 -0.85 3.26
C VAL A 259 8.89 0.18 4.39
N ILE A 260 8.22 -0.06 5.51
CA ILE A 260 8.18 0.88 6.64
C ILE A 260 9.56 1.06 7.26
N ASN A 261 10.35 -0.01 7.40
CA ASN A 261 11.70 0.07 7.94
C ASN A 261 12.62 0.93 7.05
N LYS A 262 12.52 0.79 5.73
CA LYS A 262 13.31 1.58 4.77
C LYS A 262 12.76 2.99 4.55
N HIS A 263 11.45 3.19 4.69
CA HIS A 263 10.74 4.43 4.44
C HIS A 263 9.88 4.85 5.63
N LYS A 264 10.54 5.08 6.78
CA LYS A 264 9.88 5.32 8.08
C LYS A 264 8.86 6.45 8.08
N GLY A 265 9.01 7.46 7.23
CA GLY A 265 8.06 8.58 7.15
C GLY A 265 6.72 8.24 6.49
N THR A 266 6.56 7.04 5.91
CA THR A 266 5.28 6.57 5.34
C THR A 266 4.17 6.53 6.40
N THR A 267 4.46 5.99 7.59
CA THR A 267 3.49 5.89 8.71
C THR A 267 3.19 7.25 9.34
N THR A 268 4.07 8.24 9.18
CA THR A 268 3.83 9.62 9.61
C THR A 268 2.97 10.38 8.62
N ALA A 269 3.23 10.21 7.32
CA ALA A 269 2.44 10.84 6.25
C ALA A 269 1.02 10.27 6.16
N ASN A 270 0.86 8.97 6.36
CA ASN A 270 -0.46 8.34 6.49
C ASN A 270 -0.45 7.33 7.64
N THR A 271 -1.08 7.70 8.75
CA THR A 271 -1.13 6.87 9.98
C THR A 271 -1.92 5.57 9.82
N LYS A 272 -2.67 5.41 8.73
CA LYS A 272 -3.41 4.19 8.42
C LYS A 272 -2.59 3.20 7.57
N PHE A 273 -1.50 3.65 6.95
CA PHE A 273 -0.54 2.74 6.33
C PHE A 273 0.33 2.12 7.41
N GLN A 274 0.05 0.87 7.74
CA GLN A 274 0.68 0.15 8.86
C GLN A 274 0.94 -1.31 8.50
N VAL A 275 1.86 -1.94 9.23
CA VAL A 275 2.07 -3.38 9.14
C VAL A 275 0.77 -4.11 9.57
N PRO A 276 0.30 -5.13 8.84
CA PRO A 276 -0.86 -5.92 9.25
C PRO A 276 -0.71 -6.49 10.67
N ILE A 277 0.43 -7.13 10.97
CA ILE A 277 0.79 -7.68 12.27
C ILE A 277 2.24 -7.27 12.62
N ASN A 278 2.36 -6.51 13.71
CA ASN A 278 3.62 -6.02 14.25
C ASN A 278 3.96 -6.76 15.55
N ASN A 279 4.35 -8.03 15.39
CA ASN A 279 4.92 -8.85 16.47
C ASN A 279 6.43 -8.65 16.53
#